data_AF-A0A2V6KXB7-F1
#
_entry.id   AF-A0A2V6KXB7-F1
#
_cell.length_a   1.000
_cell.length_b   1.000
_cell.length_c   1.000
_cell.angle_alpha   90.00
_cell.angle_beta   90.00
_cell.angle_gamma   90.00
#
_symmetry.space_group_name_H-M   'P 1'
#
loop_
_entity.id
_entity.type
_entity.pdbx_description
1 polymer ?
#
loop_
_entity_poly.entity_id
_entity_poly.type
_entity_poly.pdbx_seq_one_letter_code
_entity_poly.pdbx_strand_id
1 'polypeptide(L)'
;GLGTGLGSALVWKKTLLPLELGDLPYPEGKIIENYLGVPGLELLGEREWKREVIYAVMQLKRSFIADYVILGGGNVRRFNTVPRGVELGQNENAFLGGTRLWETKRHSRQLKWCVL
;
A
#
# COMPACT_ATOMS: atom_id res chain seq x y z
N GLY A 1 0.70 -1.29 -2.05
CA GLY A 1 1.49 -2.50 -2.27
C GLY A 1 2.03 -2.45 -3.68
N LEU A 2 3.35 -2.46 -3.82
CA LEU A 2 4.04 -2.32 -5.11
C LEU A 2 4.34 -3.72 -5.67
N GLY A 3 3.55 -4.14 -6.63
CA GLY A 3 3.70 -5.43 -7.34
C GLY A 3 3.90 -5.19 -8.83
N THR A 4 3.30 -6.06 -9.65
CA THR A 4 3.13 -5.79 -11.08
C THR A 4 2.41 -4.46 -11.30
N GLY A 5 1.33 -4.26 -10.52
CA GLY A 5 0.59 -3.01 -10.40
C GLY A 5 0.65 -2.38 -9.00
N LEU A 6 -0.40 -1.65 -8.62
CA LEU A 6 -0.53 -0.95 -7.34
C LEU A 6 -1.79 -1.40 -6.59
N GLY A 7 -1.62 -2.24 -5.57
CA GLY A 7 -2.71 -2.57 -4.65
C GLY A 7 -2.79 -1.61 -3.46
N SER A 8 -3.98 -1.33 -2.93
CA SER A 8 -4.15 -0.44 -1.77
C SER A 8 -5.25 -0.89 -0.81
N ALA A 9 -5.07 -0.52 0.45
CA ALA A 9 -6.06 -0.66 1.50
C ALA A 9 -5.84 0.41 2.56
N LEU A 10 -6.92 0.84 3.20
CA LEU A 10 -6.89 1.71 4.38
C LEU A 10 -7.35 0.91 5.60
N VAL A 11 -6.59 0.99 6.69
CA VAL A 11 -6.97 0.39 7.97
C VAL A 11 -7.31 1.52 8.93
N TRP A 12 -8.53 1.51 9.46
CA TRP A 12 -8.97 2.42 10.52
C TRP A 12 -9.52 1.59 11.68
N LYS A 13 -8.85 1.62 12.84
CA LYS A 13 -9.24 0.85 14.04
C LYS A 13 -9.29 -0.65 13.72
N LYS A 14 -10.49 -1.21 13.54
CA LYS A 14 -10.72 -2.63 13.19
C LYS A 14 -11.45 -2.77 11.86
N THR A 15 -11.48 -1.69 11.07
CA THR A 15 -12.08 -1.65 9.75
C THR A 15 -10.98 -1.68 8.71
N LEU A 16 -11.10 -2.61 7.77
CA LEU A 16 -10.29 -2.71 6.57
C LEU A 16 -11.13 -2.25 5.39
N LEU A 17 -10.66 -1.22 4.70
CA LEU A 17 -11.26 -0.74 3.47
C LEU A 17 -10.31 -1.07 2.31
N PRO A 18 -10.62 -2.04 1.45
CA PRO A 18 -9.91 -2.21 0.19
C PRO A 18 -10.16 -0.97 -0.68
N LEU A 19 -9.12 -0.51 -1.37
CA LEU A 19 -9.21 0.66 -2.24
C LEU A 19 -8.57 0.33 -3.58
N GLU A 20 -9.17 0.81 -4.66
CA GLU A 20 -8.50 0.86 -5.96
C GLU A 20 -7.87 2.23 -6.19
N LEU A 21 -6.71 2.44 -5.57
CA LEU A 21 -5.95 3.67 -5.79
C LEU A 21 -5.06 3.57 -7.03
N GLY A 22 -4.89 2.38 -7.63
CA GLY A 22 -4.10 2.17 -8.86
C GLY A 22 -4.63 2.97 -10.05
N ASP A 23 -5.94 3.16 -10.09
CA ASP A 23 -6.66 3.89 -11.13
C ASP A 23 -6.73 5.41 -10.92
N LEU A 24 -6.12 5.95 -9.86
CA LEU A 24 -6.12 7.39 -9.64
C LEU A 24 -5.46 8.12 -10.82
N PRO A 25 -6.04 9.25 -11.29
CA PRO A 25 -5.43 10.07 -12.31
C PRO A 25 -4.01 10.50 -11.94
N TYR A 26 -3.13 10.49 -12.93
CA TYR A 26 -1.73 10.86 -12.84
C TYR A 26 -1.34 11.67 -14.09
N PRO A 27 -0.13 12.29 -14.15
CA PRO A 27 0.28 13.11 -15.28
C PRO A 27 0.10 12.41 -16.64
N GLU A 28 -0.03 13.22 -17.69
CA GLU A 28 -0.13 12.77 -19.08
C GLU A 28 -1.35 11.86 -19.37
N GLY A 29 -2.43 12.04 -18.60
CA GLY A 29 -3.67 11.27 -18.78
C GLY A 29 -3.52 9.79 -18.45
N LYS A 30 -2.51 9.43 -17.65
CA LYS A 30 -2.27 8.08 -17.17
C LYS A 30 -2.89 7.87 -15.79
N ILE A 31 -2.86 6.63 -15.34
CA ILE A 31 -3.18 6.25 -13.96
C ILE A 31 -1.89 6.09 -13.15
N ILE A 32 -1.99 6.25 -11.84
CA ILE A 32 -0.83 6.21 -10.93
C ILE A 32 -0.12 4.85 -10.96
N GLU A 33 -0.85 3.75 -11.20
CA GLU A 33 -0.24 2.42 -11.36
C GLU A 33 0.81 2.39 -12.47
N ASN A 34 0.61 3.12 -13.57
CA ASN A 34 1.58 3.15 -14.68
C ASN A 34 2.93 3.74 -14.26
N TYR A 35 2.97 4.54 -13.20
CA TYR A 35 4.20 5.14 -12.68
C TYR A 35 4.76 4.38 -11.48
N LEU A 36 3.91 3.82 -10.62
CA LEU A 36 4.36 3.13 -9.41
C LEU A 36 4.55 1.61 -9.58
N GLY A 37 3.91 1.01 -10.57
CA GLY A 37 4.04 -0.40 -10.93
C GLY A 37 5.32 -0.71 -11.71
N VAL A 38 5.38 -1.93 -12.25
CA VAL A 38 6.51 -2.39 -13.09
C VAL A 38 6.71 -1.51 -14.34
N PRO A 39 5.66 -1.08 -15.07
CA PRO A 39 5.85 -0.23 -16.26
C PRO A 39 6.60 1.07 -15.95
N GLY A 40 6.26 1.71 -14.82
CA GLY A 40 6.92 2.95 -14.40
C GLY A 40 8.36 2.73 -13.95
N LEU A 41 8.64 1.59 -13.32
CA LEU A 41 10.02 1.21 -12.98
C LEU A 41 10.89 1.03 -14.23
N GLU A 42 10.36 0.40 -15.27
CA GLU A 42 11.05 0.20 -16.55
C GLU A 42 11.25 1.52 -17.30
N LEU A 43 10.24 2.41 -17.29
CA LEU A 43 10.28 3.71 -17.95
C LEU A 43 11.25 4.71 -17.29
N LEU A 44 11.16 4.86 -15.96
CA LEU A 44 11.87 5.89 -15.19
C LEU A 44 13.26 5.44 -14.73
N GLY A 45 13.48 4.13 -14.67
CA GLY A 45 14.64 3.54 -13.99
C GLY A 45 14.55 3.65 -12.47
N GLU A 46 15.28 2.79 -11.77
CA GLU A 46 15.08 2.55 -10.33
C GLU A 46 15.23 3.79 -9.45
N ARG A 47 16.18 4.67 -9.74
CA ARG A 47 16.42 5.88 -8.93
C ARG A 47 15.23 6.84 -8.99
N GLU A 48 14.72 7.09 -10.18
CA GLU A 48 13.64 8.05 -10.38
C GLU A 48 12.29 7.45 -10.00
N TRP A 49 12.06 6.18 -10.32
CA TRP A 49 10.90 5.44 -9.84
C TRP A 49 10.77 5.46 -8.31
N LYS A 50 11.87 5.29 -7.55
CA LYS A 50 11.83 5.41 -6.09
C LYS A 50 11.39 6.79 -5.61
N ARG A 51 11.85 7.86 -6.28
CA ARG A 51 11.43 9.23 -5.95
C ARG A 51 9.94 9.42 -6.22
N GLU A 52 9.46 8.90 -7.33
CA GLU A 52 8.06 8.97 -7.72
C GLU A 52 7.15 8.22 -6.74
N VAL A 53 7.54 7.00 -6.35
CA VAL A 53 6.86 6.24 -5.30
C VAL A 53 6.79 7.01 -3.99
N ILE A 54 7.92 7.57 -3.53
CA ILE A 54 7.92 8.33 -2.27
C ILE A 54 7.04 9.58 -2.38
N TYR A 55 7.10 10.30 -3.50
CA TYR A 55 6.23 11.45 -3.73
C TYR A 55 4.76 11.07 -3.63
N ALA A 56 4.32 10.08 -4.40
CA ALA A 56 2.95 9.60 -4.40
C ALA A 56 2.48 9.11 -3.02
N VAL A 57 3.28 8.28 -2.36
CA VAL A 57 2.99 7.74 -1.02
C VAL A 57 2.80 8.87 0.00
N MET A 58 3.64 9.91 -0.06
CA MET A 58 3.53 11.05 0.84
C MET A 58 2.28 11.90 0.55
N GLN A 59 1.87 12.05 -0.71
CA GLN A 59 0.60 12.71 -1.03
C GLN A 59 -0.59 11.90 -0.51
N LEU A 60 -0.63 10.59 -0.78
CA LEU A 60 -1.71 9.72 -0.31
C LEU A 60 -1.80 9.73 1.22
N LYS A 61 -0.65 9.64 1.93
CA LYS A 61 -0.62 9.77 3.39
C LYS A 61 -1.33 11.03 3.87
N ARG A 62 -1.04 12.18 3.24
CA ARG A 62 -1.66 13.47 3.59
C ARG A 62 -3.14 13.49 3.25
N SER A 63 -3.54 13.00 2.08
CA SER A 63 -4.94 12.98 1.63
C SER A 63 -5.82 12.14 2.56
N PHE A 64 -5.31 11.02 3.07
CA PHE A 64 -6.03 10.17 4.01
C PHE A 64 -5.86 10.57 5.48
N ILE A 65 -5.05 11.59 5.78
CA ILE A 65 -4.66 11.98 7.15
C ILE A 65 -4.15 10.73 7.91
N ALA A 66 -3.38 9.89 7.21
CA ALA A 66 -2.91 8.63 7.77
C ALA A 66 -1.73 8.87 8.73
N ASP A 67 -1.76 8.23 9.89
CA ASP A 67 -0.67 8.28 10.86
C ASP A 67 0.65 7.81 10.23
N TYR A 68 0.59 6.69 9.51
CA TYR A 68 1.70 6.09 8.78
C TYR A 68 1.22 5.29 7.57
N VAL A 69 2.15 4.98 6.66
CA VAL A 69 1.91 4.11 5.50
C VAL A 69 2.79 2.88 5.58
N ILE A 70 2.20 1.70 5.39
CA ILE A 70 2.97 0.48 5.13
C ILE A 70 3.16 0.33 3.62
N LEU A 71 4.41 0.45 3.17
CA LEU A 71 4.77 0.13 1.81
C LEU A 71 5.04 -1.37 1.72
N GLY A 72 4.11 -2.13 1.16
CA GLY A 72 4.26 -3.57 0.93
C GLY A 72 4.47 -3.93 -0.54
N GLY A 73 4.38 -5.22 -0.85
CA GLY A 73 4.48 -5.76 -2.21
C GLY A 73 5.92 -6.12 -2.61
N GLY A 74 6.05 -6.95 -3.65
CA GLY A 74 7.32 -7.56 -4.03
C GLY A 74 8.40 -6.54 -4.43
N ASN A 75 8.02 -5.39 -5.00
CA ASN A 75 8.97 -4.36 -5.40
C ASN A 75 9.48 -3.51 -4.23
N VAL A 76 8.94 -3.68 -3.02
CA VAL A 76 9.40 -2.89 -1.87
C VAL A 76 10.83 -3.22 -1.44
N ARG A 77 11.32 -4.43 -1.75
CA ARG A 77 12.71 -4.85 -1.49
C ARG A 77 13.78 -3.96 -2.13
N ARG A 78 13.38 -3.09 -3.07
CA ARG A 78 14.27 -2.12 -3.70
C ARG A 78 14.56 -0.93 -2.76
N PHE A 79 13.75 -0.69 -1.74
CA PHE A 79 13.95 0.40 -0.79
C PHE A 79 14.80 -0.04 0.40
N ASN A 80 15.93 0.65 0.61
CA ASN A 80 16.77 0.44 1.80
C ASN A 80 16.42 1.39 2.94
N THR A 81 15.88 2.57 2.61
CA THR A 81 15.46 3.60 3.55
C THR A 81 14.16 4.23 3.06
N VAL A 82 13.38 4.73 4.01
CA VAL A 82 12.08 5.37 3.76
C VAL A 82 11.93 6.60 4.66
N PRO A 83 11.15 7.61 4.23
CA PRO A 83 10.93 8.81 5.04
C PRO A 83 10.09 8.50 6.30
N ARG A 84 10.10 9.45 7.24
CA ARG A 84 9.33 9.33 8.49
C ARG A 84 7.83 9.11 8.23
N GLY A 85 7.27 8.13 8.92
CA GLY A 85 5.86 7.76 8.79
C GLY A 85 5.55 6.94 7.54
N VAL A 86 6.57 6.36 6.94
CA VAL A 86 6.48 5.24 6.01
C VAL A 86 7.28 4.10 6.62
N GLU A 87 6.74 2.88 6.57
CA GLU A 87 7.41 1.67 7.01
C GLU A 87 7.39 0.62 5.90
N LEU A 88 8.42 -0.22 5.86
CA LEU A 88 8.53 -1.30 4.89
C LEU A 88 7.78 -2.54 5.41
N GLY A 89 6.77 -2.96 4.66
CA GLY A 89 6.01 -4.17 4.92
C GLY A 89 6.80 -5.41 4.52
N GLN A 90 6.75 -6.43 5.37
CA GLN A 90 7.26 -7.77 5.09
C GLN A 90 6.20 -8.61 4.35
N ASN A 91 6.61 -9.46 3.41
CA ASN A 91 5.68 -10.30 2.65
C ASN A 91 4.95 -11.32 3.54
N GLU A 92 5.60 -11.76 4.61
CA GLU A 92 5.07 -12.68 5.61
C GLU A 92 3.79 -12.13 6.28
N ASN A 93 3.63 -10.80 6.30
CA ASN A 93 2.43 -10.16 6.81
C ASN A 93 1.16 -10.50 6.01
N ALA A 94 1.29 -10.98 4.76
CA ALA A 94 0.14 -11.42 3.97
C ALA A 94 -0.54 -12.64 4.62
N PHE A 95 0.23 -13.61 5.12
CA PHE A 95 -0.29 -14.78 5.81
C PHE A 95 -0.95 -14.41 7.14
N LEU A 96 -0.27 -13.58 7.93
CA LEU A 96 -0.81 -13.08 9.20
C LEU A 96 -2.09 -12.26 9.00
N GLY A 97 -2.14 -11.43 7.95
CA GLY A 97 -3.33 -10.70 7.54
C GLY A 97 -4.49 -11.64 7.20
N GLY A 98 -4.21 -12.70 6.42
CA GLY A 98 -5.17 -13.75 6.10
C GLY A 98 -5.76 -14.43 7.33
N THR A 99 -4.93 -14.79 8.32
CA THR A 99 -5.41 -15.33 9.59
C THR A 99 -6.26 -14.33 10.37
N ARG A 100 -5.84 -13.05 10.41
CA ARG A 100 -6.56 -11.98 11.13
C ARG A 100 -7.96 -11.72 10.59
N LEU A 101 -8.20 -11.91 9.29
CA LEU A 101 -9.54 -11.77 8.70
C LEU A 101 -10.58 -12.69 9.36
N TRP A 102 -10.17 -13.84 9.88
CA TRP A 102 -11.04 -14.83 10.50
C TRP A 102 -10.98 -14.83 12.04
N GLU A 103 -10.18 -13.95 12.64
CA GLU A 103 -10.12 -13.82 14.10
C GLU A 103 -11.48 -13.39 14.67
N THR A 104 -11.99 -14.11 15.66
CA THR A 104 -13.19 -13.72 16.39
C THR A 104 -12.87 -13.03 17.71
N LYS A 105 -13.84 -12.29 18.26
CA LYS A 105 -13.73 -11.76 19.62
C LYS A 105 -13.76 -12.91 20.64
N ARG A 106 -13.04 -12.75 21.74
CA ARG A 106 -13.01 -13.74 22.83
C ARG A 106 -14.44 -14.04 23.31
N HIS A 107 -14.77 -15.32 23.45
CA HIS A 107 -16.11 -15.80 23.83
C HIS A 107 -17.25 -15.40 22.86
N SER A 108 -16.95 -15.13 21.59
CA SER A 108 -17.94 -14.79 20.57
C SER A 108 -17.58 -15.39 19.21
N ARG A 109 -18.58 -15.58 18.35
CA ARG A 109 -18.39 -15.92 16.92
C ARG A 109 -18.26 -14.68 16.04
N GLN A 110 -18.40 -13.47 16.60
CA GLN A 110 -18.29 -12.23 15.86
C GLN A 110 -16.84 -11.99 15.43
N LEU A 111 -16.64 -11.71 14.15
CA LEU A 111 -15.34 -11.31 13.62
C LEU A 111 -14.82 -10.05 14.33
N LYS A 112 -13.52 -10.05 14.59
CA LYS A 112 -12.81 -8.94 15.23
C LYS A 112 -12.60 -7.79 14.26
N TRP A 113 -12.40 -8.12 12.98
CA TRP A 113 -12.17 -7.17 11.90
C TRP A 113 -13.42 -7.07 11.02
N CYS A 114 -13.71 -5.86 10.56
CA CYS A 114 -14.76 -5.57 9.59
C CYS A 114 -14.09 -5.22 8.27
N VAL A 115 -14.42 -5.97 7.21
CA VAL A 115 -14.05 -5.60 5.84
C VAL A 115 -15.26 -4.92 5.23
N LEU A 116 -15.06 -3.72 4.69
CA LEU A 116 -16.08 -2.94 3.98
C LEU A 116 -16.04 -3.22 2.48
#